data_AF-A0A6I2I709-F1
#
_entry.id   AF-A0A6I2I709-F1
#
_cell.length_a   1.000
_cell.length_b   1.000
_cell.length_c   1.000
_cell.angle_alpha   90.00
_cell.angle_beta   90.00
_cell.angle_gamma   90.00
#
_symmetry.space_group_name_H-M   'P 1'
#
loop_
_entity.id
_entity.type
_entity.pdbx_description
1 polymer ?
#
loop_
_entity_poly.entity_id
_entity_poly.type
_entity_poly.pdbx_seq_one_letter_code
_entity_poly.pdbx_strand_id
1 'polypeptide(L)'
;GIFISADGQTEAQGQILEMKSALNTLQQAQGLAKALSDAVKTGQAELAQIEDQKALLEASLKDLKDSVLLMSAPAGIAQVSPQSIQISTGNNFIQTSAENSDFTVFKKFTVAAGEIISLFAKTLGIKIFANQGKVEIQAQSDAMALTSLKDMKIISKDDEVYIQAGKKITLACDKTALVIESAGVTVMTPGEINLKGMTFKRQMAQPFKSSPVELPPNAICVEMAK
;
A
#
# COMPACT_ATOMS: atom_id res chain seq x y z
N GLY A 1 17.63 -9.14 29.48
CA GLY A 1 16.56 -8.19 29.13
C GLY A 1 15.62 -7.89 30.29
N ILE A 2 14.49 -7.27 30.00
CA ILE A 2 13.36 -7.00 30.92
C ILE A 2 12.13 -7.75 30.39
N PHE A 3 11.42 -8.47 31.25
CA PHE A 3 10.12 -9.06 30.95
C PHE A 3 9.06 -8.49 31.89
N ILE A 4 8.09 -7.78 31.31
CA ILE A 4 6.94 -7.23 32.03
C ILE A 4 5.74 -8.09 31.67
N SER A 5 5.22 -8.84 32.63
CA SER A 5 4.13 -9.79 32.41
C SER A 5 2.97 -9.56 33.37
N ALA A 6 1.75 -9.60 32.83
CA ALA A 6 0.51 -9.75 33.58
C ALA A 6 -0.04 -11.20 33.51
N ASP A 7 0.79 -12.16 33.06
CA ASP A 7 0.48 -13.58 33.12
C ASP A 7 0.59 -14.04 34.58
N GLY A 8 -0.50 -14.61 35.12
CA GLY A 8 -0.55 -15.03 36.51
C GLY A 8 0.32 -16.26 36.78
N GLN A 9 1.10 -16.21 37.86
CA GLN A 9 1.85 -17.35 38.37
C GLN A 9 1.48 -17.60 39.84
N THR A 10 0.50 -18.48 40.06
CA THR A 10 -0.02 -18.79 41.40
C THR A 10 1.10 -19.22 42.33
N GLU A 11 1.18 -18.58 43.50
CA GLU A 11 2.16 -18.88 44.55
C GLU A 11 3.63 -18.84 44.07
N ALA A 12 3.91 -18.15 42.96
CA ALA A 12 5.24 -18.13 42.33
C ALA A 12 5.83 -19.54 42.09
N GLN A 13 4.98 -20.54 41.80
CA GLN A 13 5.42 -21.94 41.65
C GLN A 13 6.28 -22.20 40.40
N GLY A 14 6.29 -21.27 39.43
CA GLY A 14 7.09 -21.39 38.22
C GLY A 14 8.42 -20.64 38.30
N GLN A 15 9.14 -20.59 37.17
CA GLN A 15 10.38 -19.82 37.08
C GLN A 15 10.08 -18.32 37.00
N ILE A 16 11.03 -17.50 37.44
CA ILE A 16 10.96 -16.03 37.33
C ILE A 16 10.70 -15.58 35.87
N LEU A 17 11.24 -16.32 34.90
CA LEU A 17 11.09 -16.08 33.47
C LEU A 17 10.11 -17.04 32.78
N GLU A 18 9.10 -17.54 33.50
CA GLU A 18 8.02 -18.31 32.85
C GLU A 18 7.30 -17.39 31.85
N MET A 19 7.51 -17.65 30.55
CA MET A 19 7.08 -16.79 29.45
C MET A 19 6.35 -17.56 28.34
N LYS A 20 5.90 -18.80 28.62
CA LYS A 20 5.30 -19.67 27.61
C LYS A 20 4.11 -19.01 26.91
N SER A 21 3.25 -18.30 27.64
CA SER A 21 2.11 -17.56 27.07
C SER A 21 2.58 -16.49 26.08
N ALA A 22 3.58 -15.68 26.45
CA ALA A 22 4.14 -14.64 25.59
C ALA A 22 4.76 -15.22 24.31
N LEU A 23 5.55 -16.30 24.44
CA LEU A 23 6.18 -16.98 23.30
C LEU A 23 5.13 -17.60 22.36
N ASN A 24 4.06 -18.20 22.91
CA ASN A 24 2.97 -18.74 22.11
C ASN A 24 2.28 -17.63 21.29
N THR A 25 2.03 -16.47 21.89
CA THR A 25 1.45 -15.32 21.18
C THR A 25 2.36 -14.83 20.04
N LEU A 26 3.67 -14.74 20.27
CA LEU A 26 4.65 -14.38 19.23
C LEU A 26 4.69 -15.42 18.09
N GLN A 27 4.63 -16.71 18.41
CA GLN A 27 4.57 -17.78 17.42
C GLN A 27 3.28 -17.75 16.59
N GLN A 28 2.14 -17.45 17.21
CA GLN A 28 0.88 -17.26 16.50
C GLN A 28 0.95 -16.06 15.55
N ALA A 29 1.49 -14.93 16.00
CA ALA A 29 1.71 -13.75 15.16
C ALA A 29 2.61 -14.07 13.96
N GLN A 30 3.71 -14.79 14.14
CA GLN A 30 4.55 -15.25 13.04
C GLN A 30 3.81 -16.17 12.06
N GLY A 31 2.98 -17.08 12.58
CA GLY A 31 2.14 -17.95 11.76
C GLY A 31 1.17 -17.16 10.88
N LEU A 32 0.54 -16.11 11.43
CA LEU A 32 -0.34 -15.21 10.70
C LEU A 32 0.42 -14.41 9.62
N ALA A 33 1.55 -13.81 9.98
CA ALA A 33 2.40 -13.07 9.05
C ALA A 33 2.85 -13.96 7.88
N LYS A 34 3.22 -15.22 8.17
CA LYS A 34 3.57 -16.22 7.16
C LYS A 34 2.41 -16.58 6.24
N ALA A 35 1.23 -16.85 6.79
CA ALA A 35 0.05 -17.17 6.00
C ALA A 35 -0.36 -16.02 5.07
N LEU A 36 -0.15 -14.76 5.49
CA LEU A 36 -0.39 -13.59 4.64
C LEU A 36 0.71 -13.44 3.58
N SER A 37 1.98 -13.60 3.94
CA SER A 37 3.11 -13.54 3.01
C SER A 37 3.00 -14.59 1.90
N ASP A 38 2.57 -15.82 2.21
CA ASP A 38 2.32 -16.83 1.18
C ASP A 38 1.17 -16.46 0.23
N ALA A 39 0.16 -15.69 0.71
CA ALA A 39 -0.87 -15.12 -0.15
C ALA A 39 -0.39 -13.89 -0.95
N VAL A 40 0.62 -13.17 -0.46
CA VAL A 40 1.25 -12.05 -1.15
C VAL A 40 2.11 -12.54 -2.32
N LYS A 41 2.79 -13.69 -2.17
CA LYS A 41 3.57 -14.32 -3.27
C LYS A 41 2.76 -14.56 -4.53
N THR A 42 1.48 -14.93 -4.39
CA THR A 42 0.59 -15.11 -5.55
C THR A 42 0.09 -13.79 -6.13
N GLY A 43 0.12 -12.71 -5.35
CA GLY A 43 -0.31 -11.36 -5.73
C GLY A 43 0.79 -10.44 -6.26
N GLN A 44 2.05 -10.90 -6.34
CA GLN A 44 3.23 -10.10 -6.78
C GLN A 44 3.47 -8.82 -5.96
N ALA A 45 3.00 -8.76 -4.71
CA ALA A 45 3.34 -7.67 -3.79
C ALA A 45 4.60 -8.03 -2.97
N GLU A 46 5.18 -7.05 -2.27
CA GLU A 46 6.42 -7.23 -1.50
C GLU A 46 6.16 -8.01 -0.21
N LEU A 47 7.08 -8.94 0.10
CA LEU A 47 6.94 -9.84 1.24
C LEU A 47 7.43 -9.15 2.52
N ALA A 48 6.69 -9.35 3.61
CA ALA A 48 7.19 -9.03 4.94
C ALA A 48 8.42 -9.89 5.26
N GLN A 49 9.44 -9.28 5.89
CA GLN A 49 10.65 -9.96 6.38
C GLN A 49 10.31 -10.82 7.60
N ILE A 50 9.78 -12.02 7.38
CA ILE A 50 9.37 -12.97 8.44
C ILE A 50 10.59 -13.57 9.14
N GLU A 51 11.69 -13.68 8.41
CA GLU A 51 12.97 -14.21 8.85
C GLU A 51 13.55 -13.37 9.99
N ASP A 52 13.42 -12.04 9.92
CA ASP A 52 13.88 -11.12 10.96
C ASP A 52 13.01 -11.22 12.22
N GLN A 53 11.69 -11.44 12.07
CA GLN A 53 10.81 -11.69 13.21
C GLN A 53 11.19 -12.98 13.93
N LYS A 54 11.50 -14.03 13.16
CA LYS A 54 11.92 -15.32 13.70
C LYS A 54 13.27 -15.20 14.39
N ALA A 55 14.24 -14.52 13.77
CA ALA A 55 15.55 -14.28 14.34
C ALA A 55 15.45 -13.51 15.67
N LEU A 56 14.67 -12.42 15.71
CA LEU A 56 14.44 -11.67 16.94
C LEU A 56 13.85 -12.53 18.07
N LEU A 57 12.88 -13.39 17.73
CA LEU A 57 12.29 -14.32 18.70
C LEU A 57 13.30 -15.33 19.26
N GLU A 58 14.01 -16.05 18.39
CA GLU A 58 14.85 -17.19 18.77
C GLU A 58 16.19 -16.78 19.38
N ALA A 59 16.79 -15.72 18.84
CA ALA A 59 18.12 -15.24 19.24
C ALA A 59 18.05 -14.38 20.50
N SER A 60 17.03 -13.52 20.64
CA SER A 60 17.04 -12.45 21.63
C SER A 60 15.88 -12.49 22.64
N LEU A 61 14.63 -12.63 22.18
CA LEU A 61 13.43 -12.57 23.06
C LEU A 61 13.27 -13.81 23.93
N LYS A 62 13.44 -15.01 23.34
CA LYS A 62 13.32 -16.26 24.09
C LYS A 62 14.38 -16.32 25.18
N ASP A 63 13.93 -16.56 26.41
CA ASP A 63 14.77 -16.59 27.62
C ASP A 63 15.52 -15.26 27.89
N LEU A 64 15.14 -14.17 27.21
CA LEU A 64 15.80 -12.85 27.25
C LEU A 64 17.33 -12.93 27.07
N LYS A 65 17.80 -13.74 26.11
CA LYS A 65 19.23 -13.99 25.83
C LYS A 65 20.03 -12.72 25.55
N ASP A 66 19.37 -11.64 25.13
CA ASP A 66 19.95 -10.32 24.90
C ASP A 66 19.34 -9.22 25.79
N SER A 67 19.83 -8.00 25.63
CA SER A 67 19.29 -6.77 26.22
C SER A 67 18.00 -6.32 25.53
N VAL A 68 16.95 -7.14 25.66
CA VAL A 68 15.62 -6.90 25.08
C VAL A 68 14.57 -6.51 26.11
N LEU A 69 13.45 -5.94 25.66
CA LEU A 69 12.23 -5.75 26.44
C LEU A 69 11.11 -6.61 25.84
N LEU A 70 10.47 -7.46 26.65
CA LEU A 70 9.27 -8.21 26.29
C LEU A 70 8.12 -7.79 27.21
N MET A 71 6.95 -7.52 26.63
CA MET A 71 5.72 -7.20 27.38
C MET A 71 4.63 -8.20 27.01
N SER A 72 3.95 -8.78 28.00
CA SER A 72 2.85 -9.72 27.81
C SER A 72 1.70 -9.42 28.76
N ALA A 73 0.48 -9.38 28.24
CA ALA A 73 -0.72 -9.25 29.05
C ALA A 73 -1.91 -9.92 28.34
N PRO A 74 -2.46 -11.02 28.90
CA PRO A 74 -3.51 -11.81 28.24
C PRO A 74 -4.84 -11.04 28.09
N ALA A 75 -5.07 -10.00 28.89
CA ALA A 75 -6.27 -9.16 28.83
C ALA A 75 -6.05 -7.84 28.05
N GLY A 76 -4.89 -7.65 27.41
CA GLY A 76 -4.58 -6.49 26.58
C GLY A 76 -3.53 -5.54 27.17
N ILE A 77 -3.03 -4.65 26.31
CA ILE A 77 -2.04 -3.61 26.63
C ILE A 77 -2.56 -2.28 26.10
N ALA A 78 -2.55 -1.24 26.94
CA ALA A 78 -2.87 0.13 26.53
C ALA A 78 -1.64 1.03 26.68
N GLN A 79 -1.31 1.78 25.62
CA GLN A 79 -0.29 2.84 25.64
C GLN A 79 -1.00 4.18 25.43
N VAL A 80 -0.98 5.05 26.44
CA VAL A 80 -1.72 6.32 26.42
C VAL A 80 -0.83 7.46 26.89
N SER A 81 -0.96 8.62 26.24
CA SER A 81 -0.28 9.85 26.64
C SER A 81 -1.16 11.04 26.28
N PRO A 82 -1.33 12.06 27.14
CA PRO A 82 -1.96 13.32 26.77
C PRO A 82 -1.04 14.16 25.86
N GLN A 83 0.22 13.79 25.72
CA GLN A 83 1.19 14.38 24.81
C GLN A 83 1.60 13.35 23.74
N SER A 84 2.80 13.49 23.18
CA SER A 84 3.27 12.65 22.09
C SER A 84 3.68 11.25 22.55
N ILE A 85 3.50 10.27 21.67
CA ILE A 85 4.15 8.96 21.72
C ILE A 85 5.07 8.87 20.49
N GLN A 86 6.34 8.53 20.70
CA GLN A 86 7.31 8.30 19.64
C GLN A 86 7.84 6.87 19.74
N ILE A 87 7.77 6.12 18.65
CA ILE A 87 8.35 4.78 18.51
C ILE A 87 9.39 4.90 17.40
N SER A 88 10.64 4.55 17.71
CA SER A 88 11.76 4.61 16.76
C SER A 88 12.53 3.29 16.82
N THR A 89 12.83 2.74 15.66
CA THR A 89 13.57 1.49 15.49
C THR A 89 14.76 1.74 14.58
N GLY A 90 15.92 1.16 14.89
CA GLY A 90 17.08 1.18 13.99
C GLY A 90 16.99 0.15 12.85
N ASN A 91 16.10 -0.83 13.00
CA ASN A 91 15.76 -1.85 12.01
C ASN A 91 14.23 -1.82 11.78
N ASN A 92 13.59 -2.97 11.69
CA ASN A 92 12.18 -3.13 11.33
C ASN A 92 11.21 -2.72 12.45
N PHE A 93 10.13 -2.00 12.08
CA PHE A 93 8.92 -1.87 12.89
C PHE A 93 7.89 -2.89 12.41
N ILE A 94 7.58 -3.88 13.25
CA ILE A 94 6.68 -4.98 12.93
C ILE A 94 5.43 -4.91 13.81
N GLN A 95 4.26 -4.86 13.18
CA GLN A 95 2.96 -4.97 13.84
C GLN A 95 2.16 -6.10 13.20
N THR A 96 1.57 -6.97 14.03
CA THR A 96 0.74 -8.09 13.57
C THR A 96 -0.53 -8.16 14.41
N SER A 97 -1.67 -8.12 13.74
CA SER A 97 -2.99 -8.32 14.33
C SER A 97 -3.61 -9.60 13.77
N ALA A 98 -4.27 -10.39 14.62
CA ALA A 98 -5.08 -11.52 14.17
C ALA A 98 -6.41 -11.09 13.52
N GLU A 99 -6.92 -9.92 13.92
CA GLU A 99 -8.13 -9.31 13.40
C GLU A 99 -7.81 -8.01 12.67
N ASN A 100 -8.18 -6.86 13.24
CA ASN A 100 -8.03 -5.56 12.59
C ASN A 100 -6.80 -4.79 13.12
N SER A 101 -6.29 -3.88 12.29
CA SER A 101 -5.36 -2.82 12.67
C SER A 101 -5.98 -1.50 12.25
N ASP A 102 -6.48 -0.74 13.22
CA ASP A 102 -7.17 0.52 12.98
C ASP A 102 -6.29 1.72 13.35
N PHE A 103 -6.13 2.66 12.42
CA PHE A 103 -5.42 3.91 12.63
C PHE A 103 -6.40 5.07 12.50
N THR A 104 -6.75 5.70 13.62
CA THR A 104 -7.65 6.87 13.64
C THR A 104 -6.84 8.14 13.87
N VAL A 105 -6.87 9.06 12.89
CA VAL A 105 -6.10 10.31 12.93
C VAL A 105 -7.01 11.49 12.56
N PHE A 106 -7.09 12.50 13.43
CA PHE A 106 -8.01 13.62 13.24
C PHE A 106 -7.54 14.66 12.22
N LYS A 107 -6.21 14.90 12.13
CA LYS A 107 -5.65 15.94 11.26
C LYS A 107 -5.04 15.37 9.97
N LYS A 108 -3.93 14.63 10.10
CA LYS A 108 -3.15 14.18 8.94
C LYS A 108 -2.51 12.83 9.21
N PHE A 109 -2.76 11.87 8.34
CA PHE A 109 -2.01 10.62 8.26
C PHE A 109 -0.96 10.76 7.16
N THR A 110 0.33 10.57 7.47
CA THR A 110 1.45 10.70 6.52
C THR A 110 2.28 9.42 6.58
N VAL A 111 2.58 8.85 5.41
CA VAL A 111 3.45 7.70 5.25
C VAL A 111 4.52 8.05 4.22
N ALA A 112 5.78 7.83 4.56
CA ALA A 112 6.91 7.99 3.67
C ALA A 112 7.81 6.76 3.82
N ALA A 113 8.15 6.11 2.71
CA ALA A 113 9.05 4.97 2.66
C ALA A 113 10.21 5.30 1.72
N GLY A 114 11.44 4.91 2.08
CA GLY A 114 12.62 5.14 1.25
C GLY A 114 12.66 4.29 -0.02
N GLU A 115 11.99 3.13 0.01
CA GLU A 115 11.99 2.18 -1.10
C GLU A 115 10.58 2.01 -1.71
N ILE A 116 9.64 1.44 -0.97
CA ILE A 116 8.31 1.10 -1.50
C ILE A 116 7.20 1.18 -0.44
N ILE A 117 6.00 1.56 -0.87
CA ILE A 117 4.76 1.33 -0.13
C ILE A 117 4.00 0.22 -0.86
N SER A 118 3.85 -0.95 -0.21
CA SER A 118 3.11 -2.09 -0.75
C SER A 118 1.80 -2.30 0.02
N LEU A 119 0.66 -2.28 -0.67
CA LEU A 119 -0.67 -2.49 -0.09
C LEU A 119 -1.34 -3.69 -0.74
N PHE A 120 -1.70 -4.69 0.06
CA PHE A 120 -2.30 -5.92 -0.41
C PHE A 120 -3.55 -6.28 0.41
N ALA A 121 -4.63 -6.63 -0.29
CA ALA A 121 -5.87 -7.11 0.32
C ALA A 121 -6.30 -8.43 -0.34
N LYS A 122 -6.39 -9.49 0.47
CA LYS A 122 -6.64 -10.86 -0.03
C LYS A 122 -8.08 -11.11 -0.49
N THR A 123 -9.07 -10.61 0.26
CA THR A 123 -10.46 -11.06 0.12
C THR A 123 -11.43 -9.95 -0.29
N LEU A 124 -11.41 -8.80 0.40
CA LEU A 124 -12.44 -7.76 0.26
C LEU A 124 -11.98 -6.54 -0.58
N GLY A 125 -10.75 -6.57 -1.09
CA GLY A 125 -10.17 -5.51 -1.92
C GLY A 125 -9.72 -4.28 -1.13
N ILE A 126 -9.34 -3.23 -1.87
CA ILE A 126 -8.83 -1.96 -1.35
C ILE A 126 -9.88 -0.87 -1.62
N LYS A 127 -10.12 -0.01 -0.62
CA LYS A 127 -11.03 1.14 -0.71
C LYS A 127 -10.27 2.41 -0.33
N ILE A 128 -10.26 3.39 -1.24
CA ILE A 128 -9.61 4.69 -1.05
C ILE A 128 -10.64 5.77 -1.39
N PHE A 129 -11.05 6.55 -0.39
CA PHE A 129 -12.06 7.60 -0.54
C PHE A 129 -11.57 8.91 0.05
N ALA A 130 -11.82 10.01 -0.64
CA ALA A 130 -11.76 11.35 -0.08
C ALA A 130 -13.19 11.91 -0.02
N ASN A 131 -13.68 12.25 1.18
CA ASN A 131 -15.01 12.87 1.34
C ASN A 131 -15.04 14.28 0.72
N GLN A 132 -13.94 15.01 0.86
CA GLN A 132 -13.69 16.31 0.25
C GLN A 132 -12.22 16.39 -0.13
N GLY A 133 -11.91 17.28 -1.06
CA GLY A 133 -10.55 17.46 -1.58
C GLY A 133 -10.21 16.49 -2.71
N LYS A 134 -9.06 16.75 -3.34
CA LYS A 134 -8.58 16.02 -4.51
C LYS A 134 -7.92 14.70 -4.10
N VAL A 135 -8.13 13.65 -4.89
CA VAL A 135 -7.29 12.45 -4.86
C VAL A 135 -6.21 12.60 -5.92
N GLU A 136 -4.94 12.51 -5.51
CA GLU A 136 -3.79 12.63 -6.41
C GLU A 136 -2.95 11.35 -6.35
N ILE A 137 -2.72 10.75 -7.51
CA ILE A 137 -1.87 9.56 -7.67
C ILE A 137 -0.90 9.88 -8.80
N GLN A 138 0.40 9.76 -8.54
CA GLN A 138 1.44 10.11 -9.51
C GLN A 138 2.59 9.10 -9.44
N ALA A 139 3.06 8.66 -10.60
CA ALA A 139 4.38 8.06 -10.76
C ALA A 139 5.30 9.14 -11.36
N GLN A 140 6.10 9.79 -10.51
CA GLN A 140 6.80 11.03 -10.88
C GLN A 140 8.01 10.80 -11.80
N SER A 141 8.60 9.61 -11.76
CA SER A 141 9.79 9.25 -12.54
C SER A 141 9.68 7.88 -13.23
N ASP A 142 8.53 7.23 -13.18
CA ASP A 142 8.32 5.88 -13.70
C ASP A 142 6.89 5.68 -14.23
N ALA A 143 6.57 4.49 -14.70
CA ALA A 143 5.28 4.12 -15.24
C ALA A 143 4.19 4.01 -14.16
N MET A 144 2.94 4.29 -14.56
CA MET A 144 1.75 3.98 -13.81
C MET A 144 0.98 2.86 -14.51
N ALA A 145 0.57 1.84 -13.76
CA ALA A 145 -0.25 0.75 -14.27
C ALA A 145 -1.54 0.62 -13.45
N LEU A 146 -2.67 0.48 -14.15
CA LEU A 146 -3.99 0.22 -13.58
C LEU A 146 -4.60 -0.93 -14.37
N THR A 147 -4.87 -2.06 -13.71
CA THR A 147 -5.35 -3.29 -14.35
C THR A 147 -6.45 -3.93 -13.51
N SER A 148 -7.51 -4.40 -14.16
CA SER A 148 -8.59 -5.17 -13.54
C SER A 148 -8.92 -6.41 -14.37
N LEU A 149 -9.25 -7.52 -13.70
CA LEU A 149 -9.75 -8.73 -14.39
C LEU A 149 -11.18 -8.54 -14.92
N LYS A 150 -11.98 -7.74 -14.21
CA LYS A 150 -13.36 -7.40 -14.56
C LYS A 150 -13.42 -5.95 -15.07
N ASP A 151 -14.61 -5.37 -15.07
CA ASP A 151 -14.85 -4.01 -15.54
C ASP A 151 -13.96 -2.98 -14.85
N MET A 152 -13.45 -2.04 -15.66
CA MET A 152 -12.78 -0.82 -15.22
C MET A 152 -13.67 0.37 -15.56
N LYS A 153 -13.88 1.26 -14.59
CA LYS A 153 -14.70 2.47 -14.75
C LYS A 153 -13.89 3.71 -14.41
N ILE A 154 -13.82 4.64 -15.35
CA ILE A 154 -13.25 5.98 -15.17
C ILE A 154 -14.39 6.95 -15.47
N ILE A 155 -14.94 7.59 -14.42
CA ILE A 155 -16.18 8.36 -14.50
C ILE A 155 -15.98 9.69 -13.79
N SER A 156 -16.27 10.78 -14.50
CA SER A 156 -16.59 12.07 -13.89
C SER A 156 -18.10 12.25 -13.94
N LYS A 157 -18.71 12.57 -12.79
CA LYS A 157 -20.17 12.66 -12.68
C LYS A 157 -20.69 13.99 -13.21
N ASP A 158 -20.06 15.08 -12.78
CA ASP A 158 -20.58 16.44 -12.96
C ASP A 158 -19.67 17.28 -13.88
N ASP A 159 -18.49 16.78 -14.27
CA ASP A 159 -17.49 17.51 -15.05
C ASP A 159 -16.78 16.57 -16.07
N GLU A 160 -15.54 16.86 -16.45
CA GLU A 160 -14.81 16.14 -17.50
C GLU A 160 -13.98 14.93 -17.04
N VAL A 161 -13.73 14.00 -17.98
CA VAL A 161 -12.63 13.02 -17.90
C VAL A 161 -11.54 13.50 -18.85
N TYR A 162 -10.45 14.02 -18.30
CA TYR A 162 -9.33 14.56 -19.07
C TYR A 162 -8.21 13.52 -19.24
N ILE A 163 -7.92 13.12 -20.47
CA ILE A 163 -6.86 12.16 -20.80
C ILE A 163 -5.90 12.80 -21.80
N GLN A 164 -4.64 12.96 -21.38
CA GLN A 164 -3.56 13.55 -22.18
C GLN A 164 -2.32 12.66 -22.13
N ALA A 165 -1.61 12.55 -23.25
CA ALA A 165 -0.29 11.93 -23.33
C ALA A 165 0.65 12.80 -24.16
N GLY A 166 1.93 12.83 -23.81
CA GLY A 166 2.94 13.59 -24.56
C GLY A 166 3.35 12.96 -25.90
N LYS A 167 3.06 11.66 -26.10
CA LYS A 167 3.45 10.92 -27.32
C LYS A 167 2.26 10.33 -28.06
N LYS A 168 1.47 9.48 -27.40
CA LYS A 168 0.42 8.68 -28.04
C LYS A 168 -0.64 8.26 -27.03
N ILE A 169 -1.92 8.30 -27.44
CA ILE A 169 -3.03 7.64 -26.76
C ILE A 169 -3.51 6.50 -27.64
N THR A 170 -3.76 5.32 -27.07
CA THR A 170 -4.32 4.16 -27.77
C THR A 170 -5.47 3.59 -26.95
N LEU A 171 -6.66 3.60 -27.53
CA LEU A 171 -7.85 2.94 -26.99
C LEU A 171 -8.10 1.70 -27.82
N ALA A 172 -7.86 0.52 -27.27
CA ALA A 172 -7.93 -0.74 -28.00
C ALA A 172 -8.96 -1.70 -27.40
N CYS A 173 -9.65 -2.45 -28.26
CA CYS A 173 -10.54 -3.54 -27.92
C CYS A 173 -10.35 -4.65 -28.97
N ASP A 174 -9.68 -5.73 -28.56
CA ASP A 174 -9.25 -6.83 -29.44
C ASP A 174 -8.57 -6.31 -30.72
N LYS A 175 -9.15 -6.53 -31.91
CA LYS A 175 -8.58 -6.13 -33.21
C LYS A 175 -8.98 -4.72 -33.66
N THR A 176 -9.65 -3.94 -32.80
CA THR A 176 -10.07 -2.56 -33.10
C THR A 176 -9.37 -1.57 -32.19
N ALA A 177 -8.92 -0.44 -32.74
CA ALA A 177 -8.27 0.62 -31.97
C ALA A 177 -8.57 2.03 -32.49
N LEU A 178 -8.59 2.99 -31.57
CA LEU A 178 -8.49 4.42 -31.83
C LEU A 178 -7.12 4.91 -31.35
N VAL A 179 -6.33 5.46 -32.25
CA VAL A 179 -4.98 5.97 -31.98
C VAL A 179 -4.95 7.48 -32.18
N ILE A 180 -4.44 8.21 -31.18
CA ILE A 180 -4.23 9.66 -31.22
C ILE A 180 -2.75 9.94 -31.01
N GLU A 181 -2.13 10.67 -31.94
CA GLU A 181 -0.71 11.06 -31.90
C GLU A 181 -0.51 12.41 -32.61
N SER A 182 0.73 12.93 -32.64
CA SER A 182 1.01 14.25 -33.22
C SER A 182 0.64 14.39 -34.70
N ALA A 183 0.62 13.28 -35.44
CA ALA A 183 0.24 13.26 -36.85
C ALA A 183 -1.29 13.30 -37.07
N GLY A 184 -2.09 12.99 -36.05
CA GLY A 184 -3.56 12.99 -36.16
C GLY A 184 -4.24 11.85 -35.41
N VAL A 185 -5.41 11.46 -35.91
CA VAL A 185 -6.28 10.43 -35.33
C VAL A 185 -6.50 9.29 -36.34
N THR A 186 -6.23 8.05 -35.93
CA THR A 186 -6.37 6.85 -36.77
C THR A 186 -7.38 5.89 -36.13
N VAL A 187 -8.38 5.46 -36.91
CA VAL A 187 -9.30 4.36 -36.55
C VAL A 187 -8.87 3.10 -37.29
N MET A 188 -8.52 2.05 -36.55
CA MET A 188 -8.09 0.76 -37.10
C MET A 188 -9.14 -0.29 -36.75
N THR A 189 -9.72 -0.97 -37.75
CA THR A 189 -10.63 -2.08 -37.52
C THR A 189 -10.70 -3.00 -38.75
N PRO A 190 -10.81 -4.33 -38.59
CA PRO A 190 -11.10 -5.24 -39.68
C PRO A 190 -12.59 -5.27 -40.06
N GLY A 191 -13.46 -4.64 -39.26
CA GLY A 191 -14.91 -4.61 -39.46
C GLY A 191 -15.41 -3.27 -39.99
N GLU A 192 -16.71 -3.03 -39.85
CA GLU A 192 -17.36 -1.80 -40.26
C GLU A 192 -17.23 -0.68 -39.21
N ILE A 193 -17.02 0.56 -39.67
CA ILE A 193 -17.16 1.76 -38.83
C ILE A 193 -18.57 2.29 -38.99
N ASN A 194 -19.40 2.11 -37.96
CA ASN A 194 -20.78 2.56 -37.95
C ASN A 194 -20.91 3.93 -37.29
N LEU A 195 -21.35 4.95 -38.04
CA LEU A 195 -21.62 6.30 -37.53
C LEU A 195 -23.13 6.55 -37.50
N LYS A 196 -23.72 6.62 -36.31
CA LYS A 196 -25.15 6.91 -36.13
C LYS A 196 -25.33 8.33 -35.57
N GLY A 197 -25.82 9.24 -36.39
CA GLY A 197 -26.11 10.62 -36.00
C GLY A 197 -26.97 11.35 -37.03
N MET A 198 -27.60 12.45 -36.62
CA MET A 198 -28.43 13.26 -37.53
C MET A 198 -27.60 14.00 -38.59
N THR A 199 -26.33 14.32 -38.32
CA THR A 199 -25.46 15.04 -39.26
C THR A 199 -23.99 14.71 -39.00
N PHE A 200 -23.20 14.61 -40.06
CA PHE A 200 -21.74 14.60 -40.02
C PHE A 200 -21.22 15.86 -40.72
N LYS A 201 -20.52 16.74 -39.99
CA LYS A 201 -19.94 17.98 -40.55
C LYS A 201 -18.43 17.92 -40.45
N ARG A 202 -17.75 18.08 -41.58
CA ARG A 202 -16.30 18.33 -41.62
C ARG A 202 -16.08 19.84 -41.50
N GLN A 203 -15.29 20.26 -40.52
CA GLN A 203 -14.87 21.66 -40.33
C GLN A 203 -13.41 21.85 -40.72
N MET A 204 -12.98 23.11 -40.80
CA MET A 204 -11.56 23.47 -40.96
C MET A 204 -10.77 22.98 -39.76
N ALA A 205 -9.51 22.61 -39.99
CA ALA A 205 -8.62 22.17 -38.91
C ALA A 205 -8.39 23.31 -37.91
N GLN A 206 -8.48 22.98 -36.62
CA GLN A 206 -8.13 23.87 -35.52
C GLN A 206 -7.12 23.13 -34.62
N PRO A 207 -5.92 23.69 -34.39
CA PRO A 207 -4.95 23.07 -33.51
C PRO A 207 -5.42 23.15 -32.05
N PHE A 208 -5.32 22.04 -31.34
CA PHE A 208 -5.50 22.01 -29.88
C PHE A 208 -4.13 22.18 -29.21
N LYS A 209 -4.03 23.11 -28.26
CA LYS A 209 -2.84 23.29 -27.43
C LYS A 209 -3.16 22.82 -26.02
N SER A 210 -2.67 21.65 -25.65
CA SER A 210 -2.77 21.19 -24.26
C SER A 210 -1.75 21.90 -23.38
N SER A 211 -2.09 22.10 -22.12
CA SER A 211 -1.10 22.50 -21.12
C SER A 211 -0.20 21.30 -20.81
N PRO A 212 1.13 21.46 -20.75
CA PRO A 212 2.00 20.37 -20.32
C PRO A 212 1.68 19.98 -18.88
N VAL A 213 1.63 18.68 -18.61
CA VAL A 213 1.54 18.18 -17.23
C VAL A 213 2.94 18.30 -16.62
N GLU A 214 3.09 19.16 -15.62
CA GLU A 214 4.33 19.28 -14.86
C GLU A 214 4.35 18.21 -13.75
N LEU A 215 5.33 17.31 -13.84
CA LEU A 215 5.74 16.47 -12.71
C LEU A 215 6.81 17.22 -11.91
N PRO A 216 6.85 17.07 -10.57
CA PRO A 216 7.91 17.66 -9.78
C PRO A 216 9.28 17.25 -10.33
N PRO A 217 10.28 18.15 -10.37
CA PRO A 217 11.63 17.77 -10.75
C PRO A 217 12.13 16.66 -9.82
N ASN A 218 12.94 15.73 -10.35
CA ASN A 218 13.51 14.63 -9.58
C ASN A 218 14.01 15.14 -8.22
N ALA A 219 13.34 14.73 -7.14
CA ALA A 219 13.84 14.97 -5.81
C ALA A 219 15.11 14.11 -5.67
N ILE A 220 16.27 14.75 -5.69
CA ILE A 220 17.52 14.10 -5.30
C ILE A 220 17.38 13.87 -3.79
N CYS A 221 16.91 12.69 -3.40
CA CYS A 221 17.05 12.22 -2.03
C CYS A 221 18.55 12.13 -1.76
N VAL A 222 19.10 13.12 -1.06
CA VAL A 222 20.43 13.00 -0.48
C VAL A 222 20.25 12.08 0.71
N GLU A 223 20.51 10.79 0.53
CA GLU A 223 20.72 9.87 1.64
C GLU A 223 21.92 10.38 2.45
N MET A 224 21.64 11.21 3.46
CA MET A 224 22.60 11.51 4.51
C MET A 224 22.23 10.68 5.73
N ALA A 225 22.60 9.40 5.68
CA ALA A 225 22.70 8.58 6.88
C ALA A 225 24.12 8.01 6.95
N LYS A 226 24.90 8.55 7.89
CA LYS A 226 26.11 7.93 8.43
C LYS A 226 25.74 7.20 9.71
#